data_AF-A0A0L0SEA4-F1
#
_entry.id   AF-A0A0L0SEA4-F1
#
_cell.length_a   1.000
_cell.length_b   1.000
_cell.length_c   1.000
_cell.angle_alpha   90.00
_cell.angle_beta   90.00
_cell.angle_gamma   90.00
#
_symmetry.space_group_name_H-M   'P 1'
#
loop_
_entity.id
_entity.type
_entity.pdbx_description
1 polymer ?
#
loop_
_entity_poly.entity_id
_entity_poly.type
_entity_poly.pdbx_seq_one_letter_code
_entity_poly.pdbx_strand_id
1 'polypeptide(L)'
;MGGSNPDKNLKAQCIKTGPFASYKHSEFGCISRGFGSDGRIGQSSADGLDGRFHSGNKIRFPSGPEVQTLIDNNKDWESYRNMIEYTIHPIAHLFVGSDSGTMEMTWSSQDPIFALHHAYIDKIYAAWQKSYGAKDSAYQGIQKSNLPVYNVPVSSVDSLEANCIQYLEPGALNPIPATSTTTTATATTSKGSNSTATTAITTGKATVAVSSP
;
A
#
# COMPACT_ATOMS: atom_id res chain seq x y z
N MET A 1 -15.06 4.76 -7.63
CA MET A 1 -15.10 3.35 -7.21
C MET A 1 -16.51 2.77 -7.23
N GLY A 2 -17.54 3.46 -6.72
CA GLY A 2 -18.92 2.91 -6.73
C GLY A 2 -19.17 1.96 -5.55
N GLY A 3 -20.43 1.81 -5.16
CA GLY A 3 -20.82 1.01 -4.00
C GLY A 3 -22.20 0.36 -4.13
N SER A 4 -22.46 -0.58 -3.24
CA SER A 4 -23.75 -1.24 -3.05
C SER A 4 -24.40 -0.76 -1.74
N ASN A 5 -25.67 -1.13 -1.52
CA ASN A 5 -26.29 -0.92 -0.22
C ASN A 5 -25.69 -1.94 0.77
N PRO A 6 -25.50 -1.55 2.05
CA PRO A 6 -24.96 -2.46 3.05
C PRO A 6 -25.92 -3.64 3.27
N ASP A 7 -25.40 -4.86 3.09
CA ASP A 7 -26.08 -6.10 3.45
C ASP A 7 -25.84 -6.40 4.93
N LYS A 8 -26.88 -6.78 5.67
CA LYS A 8 -26.77 -7.06 7.12
C LYS A 8 -25.86 -8.25 7.44
N ASN A 9 -25.70 -9.17 6.49
CA ASN A 9 -24.83 -10.33 6.58
C ASN A 9 -23.52 -10.13 5.80
N LEU A 10 -23.28 -8.91 5.29
CA LEU A 10 -22.09 -8.54 4.53
C LEU A 10 -21.88 -9.36 3.25
N LYS A 11 -22.95 -9.94 2.72
CA LYS A 11 -22.95 -10.56 1.41
C LYS A 11 -22.75 -9.51 0.32
N ALA A 12 -21.85 -9.76 -0.61
CA ALA A 12 -21.57 -8.85 -1.70
C ALA A 12 -22.77 -8.65 -2.62
N GLN A 13 -22.95 -7.42 -3.09
CA GLN A 13 -24.01 -7.04 -4.03
C GLN A 13 -23.42 -6.25 -5.19
N CYS A 14 -24.10 -6.27 -6.35
CA CYS A 14 -23.72 -5.44 -7.49
C CYS A 14 -23.56 -3.97 -7.07
N ILE A 15 -22.46 -3.35 -7.49
CA ILE A 15 -22.30 -1.90 -7.33
C ILE A 15 -23.37 -1.17 -8.15
N LYS A 16 -23.97 -0.13 -7.57
CA LYS A 16 -25.08 0.63 -8.16
C LYS A 16 -24.69 2.05 -8.56
N THR A 17 -23.49 2.50 -8.19
CA THR A 17 -23.02 3.87 -8.37
C THR A 17 -21.61 3.90 -8.94
N GLY A 18 -21.17 5.08 -9.41
CA GLY A 18 -19.84 5.27 -9.96
C GLY A 18 -19.68 4.78 -11.41
N PRO A 19 -18.48 4.94 -11.98
CA PRO A 19 -18.25 4.73 -13.41
C PRO A 19 -18.37 3.27 -13.86
N PHE A 20 -18.38 2.32 -12.92
CA PHE A 20 -18.45 0.89 -13.19
C PHE A 20 -19.81 0.27 -12.84
N ALA A 21 -20.82 1.07 -12.46
CA ALA A 21 -22.14 0.59 -12.07
C ALA A 21 -22.84 -0.26 -13.15
N SER A 22 -22.56 0.03 -14.42
CA SER A 22 -23.11 -0.68 -15.57
C SER A 22 -22.18 -1.77 -16.12
N TYR A 23 -21.00 -1.97 -15.53
CA TYR A 23 -20.07 -2.99 -15.99
C TYR A 23 -20.66 -4.39 -15.72
N LYS A 24 -20.61 -5.24 -16.74
CA LYS A 24 -21.02 -6.64 -16.67
C LYS A 24 -20.11 -7.48 -17.56
N HIS A 25 -19.75 -8.65 -17.06
CA HIS A 25 -19.11 -9.70 -17.82
C HIS A 25 -20.10 -10.85 -18.08
N SER A 26 -19.92 -11.57 -19.18
CA SER A 26 -20.79 -12.68 -19.59
C SER A 26 -20.80 -13.85 -18.61
N GLU A 27 -19.66 -14.16 -17.99
CA GLU A 27 -19.50 -15.35 -17.14
C GLU A 27 -19.80 -15.12 -15.66
N PHE A 28 -19.41 -13.98 -15.09
CA PHE A 28 -19.50 -13.71 -13.65
C PHE A 28 -20.34 -12.47 -13.30
N GLY A 29 -21.00 -11.86 -14.30
CA GLY A 29 -22.00 -10.83 -14.07
C GLY A 29 -21.42 -9.46 -13.72
N CYS A 30 -22.10 -8.75 -12.80
CA CYS A 30 -21.72 -7.40 -12.37
C CYS A 30 -20.48 -7.43 -11.45
N ILE A 31 -19.82 -6.28 -11.29
CA ILE A 31 -18.89 -6.10 -10.16
C ILE A 31 -19.70 -6.06 -8.87
N SER A 32 -19.37 -6.92 -7.91
CA SER A 32 -20.01 -7.03 -6.60
C SER A 32 -19.02 -6.72 -5.47
N ARG A 33 -19.51 -5.99 -4.47
CA ARG A 33 -18.73 -5.60 -3.28
C ARG A 33 -19.60 -5.65 -2.02
N GLY A 34 -18.98 -5.82 -0.85
CA GLY A 34 -19.68 -6.09 0.41
C GLY A 34 -19.03 -5.49 1.68
N PHE A 35 -18.55 -4.25 1.63
CA PHE A 35 -17.85 -3.62 2.76
C PHE A 35 -18.74 -3.39 4.00
N GLY A 36 -18.31 -3.87 5.17
CA GLY A 36 -18.84 -3.42 6.46
C GLY A 36 -18.28 -2.05 6.85
N SER A 37 -19.14 -1.14 7.30
CA SER A 37 -18.74 0.21 7.74
C SER A 37 -17.78 0.23 8.95
N ASP A 38 -17.66 -0.89 9.64
CA ASP A 38 -16.82 -1.08 10.83
C ASP A 38 -15.66 -2.07 10.60
N GLY A 39 -15.39 -2.41 9.34
CA GLY A 39 -14.34 -3.34 8.93
C GLY A 39 -14.68 -4.81 9.14
N ARG A 40 -15.96 -5.15 9.36
CA ARG A 40 -16.39 -6.54 9.29
C ARG A 40 -16.52 -7.01 7.84
N ILE A 41 -16.25 -8.29 7.65
CA ILE A 41 -16.47 -9.06 6.41
C ILE A 41 -17.41 -10.23 6.68
N GLY A 42 -17.83 -10.93 5.63
CA GLY A 42 -18.56 -12.18 5.74
C GLY A 42 -17.79 -13.23 6.54
N GLN A 43 -18.50 -14.04 7.32
CA GLN A 43 -17.88 -14.99 8.26
C GLN A 43 -17.01 -16.03 7.55
N SER A 44 -17.45 -16.56 6.40
CA SER A 44 -16.70 -17.51 5.57
C SER A 44 -15.42 -16.94 4.99
N SER A 45 -15.36 -15.62 4.84
CA SER A 45 -14.23 -14.92 4.23
C SER A 45 -13.09 -14.66 5.23
N ALA A 46 -13.31 -14.88 6.53
CA ALA A 46 -12.28 -14.64 7.55
C ALA A 46 -11.34 -15.84 7.78
N ASP A 47 -11.69 -17.01 7.23
CA ASP A 47 -10.92 -18.24 7.41
C ASP A 47 -9.56 -18.15 6.71
N GLY A 48 -8.49 -18.52 7.42
CA GLY A 48 -7.12 -18.54 6.87
C GLY A 48 -6.38 -17.20 6.89
N LEU A 49 -6.98 -16.13 7.42
CA LEU A 49 -6.28 -14.87 7.63
C LEU A 49 -5.28 -14.93 8.78
N ASP A 50 -4.20 -14.15 8.68
CA ASP A 50 -3.27 -13.93 9.78
C ASP A 50 -3.90 -13.13 10.92
N GLY A 51 -3.93 -13.74 12.11
CA GLY A 51 -4.56 -13.20 13.33
C GLY A 51 -4.02 -11.84 13.81
N ARG A 52 -2.92 -11.32 13.27
CA ARG A 52 -2.41 -9.97 13.60
C ARG A 52 -3.35 -8.85 13.14
N PHE A 53 -4.13 -9.09 12.09
CA PHE A 53 -4.94 -8.07 11.42
C PHE A 53 -6.43 -8.40 11.41
N HIS A 54 -6.85 -9.42 12.14
CA HIS A 54 -8.27 -9.74 12.32
C HIS A 54 -8.61 -10.22 13.72
N SER A 55 -9.89 -10.11 14.06
CA SER A 55 -10.48 -10.73 15.24
C SER A 55 -11.90 -11.18 14.89
N GLY A 56 -12.09 -12.49 14.75
CA GLY A 56 -13.31 -13.03 14.15
C GLY A 56 -13.45 -12.53 12.71
N ASN A 57 -14.62 -12.02 12.36
CA ASN A 57 -14.86 -11.46 11.03
C ASN A 57 -14.51 -9.97 10.90
N LYS A 58 -13.87 -9.36 11.91
CA LYS A 58 -13.44 -7.97 11.85
C LYS A 58 -11.99 -7.89 11.43
N ILE A 59 -11.71 -7.20 10.33
CA ILE A 59 -10.37 -7.01 9.78
C ILE A 59 -9.94 -5.54 9.88
N ARG A 60 -8.63 -5.31 9.86
CA ARG A 60 -8.02 -3.97 9.79
C ARG A 60 -6.85 -3.96 8.82
N PHE A 61 -6.58 -2.81 8.21
CA PHE A 61 -5.36 -2.62 7.44
C PHE A 61 -4.15 -2.40 8.37
N PRO A 62 -2.96 -2.90 8.00
CA PRO A 62 -1.73 -2.53 8.70
C PRO A 62 -1.41 -1.05 8.50
N SER A 63 -0.86 -0.42 9.53
CA SER A 63 -0.25 0.90 9.43
C SER A 63 1.08 0.86 8.66
N GLY A 64 1.53 2.00 8.12
CA GLY A 64 2.83 2.10 7.44
C GLY A 64 4.01 1.53 8.26
N PRO A 65 4.14 1.84 9.56
CA PRO A 65 5.17 1.24 10.42
C PRO A 65 5.03 -0.27 10.62
N GLU A 66 3.80 -0.82 10.68
CA GLU A 66 3.58 -2.27 10.72
C GLU A 66 4.02 -2.92 9.39
N VAL A 67 3.72 -2.31 8.25
CA VAL A 67 4.19 -2.76 6.93
C VAL A 67 5.72 -2.78 6.88
N GLN A 68 6.38 -1.71 7.36
CA GLN A 68 7.84 -1.65 7.40
C GLN A 68 8.43 -2.73 8.32
N THR A 69 7.84 -2.94 9.49
CA THR A 69 8.26 -4.02 10.41
C THR A 69 8.11 -5.40 9.77
N LEU A 70 7.07 -5.63 8.96
CA LEU A 70 6.91 -6.87 8.23
C LEU A 70 7.98 -7.06 7.16
N ILE A 71 8.31 -6.01 6.41
CA ILE A 71 9.44 -6.03 5.44
C ILE A 71 10.75 -6.36 6.19
N ASP A 72 11.04 -5.66 7.27
CA ASP A 72 12.32 -5.71 7.98
C ASP A 72 12.62 -7.11 8.59
N ASN A 73 11.56 -7.87 8.87
CA ASN A 73 11.64 -9.20 9.49
C ASN A 73 11.66 -10.37 8.49
N ASN A 74 11.41 -10.14 7.20
CA ASN A 74 11.30 -11.20 6.18
C ASN A 74 12.32 -10.96 5.07
N LYS A 75 13.56 -11.43 5.28
CA LYS A 75 14.73 -11.01 4.49
C LYS A 75 14.98 -11.81 3.22
N ASP A 76 14.47 -13.04 3.17
CA ASP A 76 14.56 -13.93 2.01
C ASP A 76 13.23 -13.97 1.26
N TRP A 77 13.25 -14.41 0.01
CA TRP A 77 12.07 -14.41 -0.85
C TRP A 77 10.94 -15.24 -0.26
N GLU A 78 11.21 -16.43 0.27
CA GLU A 78 10.17 -17.34 0.74
C GLU A 78 9.45 -16.77 1.97
N SER A 79 10.19 -16.23 2.94
CA SER A 79 9.58 -15.54 4.07
C SER A 79 8.80 -14.30 3.62
N TYR A 80 9.35 -13.52 2.69
CA TYR A 80 8.68 -12.34 2.14
C TYR A 80 7.38 -12.66 1.37
N ARG A 81 7.41 -13.60 0.42
CA ARG A 81 6.22 -13.99 -0.37
C ARG A 81 5.13 -14.58 0.53
N ASN A 82 5.50 -15.42 1.50
CA ASN A 82 4.53 -15.95 2.46
C ASN A 82 3.95 -14.82 3.33
N MET A 83 4.79 -13.91 3.82
CA MET A 83 4.31 -12.76 4.57
C MET A 83 3.34 -11.92 3.74
N ILE A 84 3.67 -11.53 2.52
CA ILE A 84 2.80 -10.63 1.76
C ILE A 84 1.48 -11.32 1.36
N GLU A 85 1.54 -12.57 0.90
CA GLU A 85 0.40 -13.34 0.38
C GLU A 85 -0.60 -13.77 1.46
N TYR A 86 -0.14 -14.01 2.68
CA TYR A 86 -1.01 -14.49 3.77
C TYR A 86 -1.37 -13.39 4.80
N THR A 87 -0.84 -12.18 4.65
CA THR A 87 -1.10 -11.08 5.60
C THR A 87 -1.71 -9.85 4.93
N ILE A 88 -0.92 -9.06 4.21
CA ILE A 88 -1.35 -7.73 3.71
C ILE A 88 -2.22 -7.86 2.46
N HIS A 89 -1.84 -8.72 1.53
CA HIS A 89 -2.58 -8.96 0.28
C HIS A 89 -4.05 -9.36 0.52
N PRO A 90 -4.37 -10.39 1.32
CA PRO A 90 -5.75 -10.88 1.43
C PRO A 90 -6.66 -9.86 2.13
N ILE A 91 -6.14 -8.99 3.00
CA ILE A 91 -6.97 -8.01 3.72
C ILE A 91 -7.76 -7.13 2.75
N ALA A 92 -7.14 -6.59 1.70
CA ALA A 92 -7.85 -5.73 0.75
C ALA A 92 -8.86 -6.50 -0.11
N HIS A 93 -8.48 -7.71 -0.53
CA HIS A 93 -9.36 -8.62 -1.28
C HIS A 93 -10.64 -8.91 -0.51
N LEU A 94 -10.49 -9.29 0.76
CA LEU A 94 -11.61 -9.64 1.63
C LEU A 94 -12.38 -8.43 2.13
N PHE A 95 -11.71 -7.30 2.39
CA PHE A 95 -12.38 -6.07 2.78
C PHE A 95 -13.35 -5.59 1.69
N VAL A 96 -12.92 -5.65 0.42
CA VAL A 96 -13.73 -5.22 -0.72
C VAL A 96 -14.75 -6.28 -1.12
N GLY A 97 -14.30 -7.52 -1.25
CA GLY A 97 -15.14 -8.63 -1.68
C GLY A 97 -16.17 -8.98 -0.62
N SER A 98 -15.73 -9.11 0.64
CA SER A 98 -16.50 -9.75 1.70
C SER A 98 -17.00 -11.12 1.24
N ASP A 99 -18.20 -11.55 1.62
CA ASP A 99 -18.76 -12.83 1.20
C ASP A 99 -19.23 -12.80 -0.27
N SER A 100 -18.53 -13.56 -1.12
CA SER A 100 -18.80 -13.82 -2.53
C SER A 100 -18.67 -12.59 -3.44
N GLY A 101 -17.91 -11.58 -3.03
CA GLY A 101 -17.69 -10.37 -3.83
C GLY A 101 -16.57 -10.53 -4.85
N THR A 102 -16.57 -9.73 -5.92
CA THR A 102 -15.62 -9.85 -7.02
C THR A 102 -14.17 -9.92 -6.54
N MET A 103 -13.78 -9.06 -5.59
CA MET A 103 -12.41 -9.07 -5.02
C MET A 103 -12.07 -10.28 -4.16
N GLU A 104 -13.03 -11.06 -3.64
CA GLU A 104 -12.75 -12.32 -2.94
C GLU A 104 -12.52 -13.48 -3.93
N MET A 105 -13.14 -13.41 -5.11
CA MET A 105 -13.15 -14.51 -6.08
C MET A 105 -11.84 -14.64 -6.85
N THR A 106 -11.65 -15.78 -7.52
CA THR A 106 -10.49 -16.07 -8.39
C THR A 106 -10.38 -15.13 -9.60
N TRP A 107 -11.47 -14.42 -9.92
CA TRP A 107 -11.53 -13.39 -10.97
C TRP A 107 -11.52 -11.96 -10.38
N SER A 108 -10.85 -11.75 -9.25
CA SER A 108 -10.73 -10.43 -8.59
C SER A 108 -10.20 -9.31 -9.49
N SER A 109 -9.38 -9.64 -10.49
CA SER A 109 -8.89 -8.71 -11.51
C SER A 109 -9.98 -7.99 -12.32
N GLN A 110 -11.21 -8.48 -12.25
CA GLN A 110 -12.37 -7.89 -12.91
C GLN A 110 -12.93 -6.68 -12.18
N ASP A 111 -12.57 -6.51 -10.90
CA ASP A 111 -12.83 -5.28 -10.18
C ASP A 111 -11.66 -4.30 -10.43
N PRO A 112 -11.91 -3.09 -10.99
CA PRO A 112 -10.84 -2.12 -11.27
C PRO A 112 -9.98 -1.73 -10.06
N ILE A 113 -10.47 -1.90 -8.82
CA ILE A 113 -9.66 -1.65 -7.62
C ILE A 113 -8.50 -2.65 -7.46
N PHE A 114 -8.59 -3.83 -8.08
CA PHE A 114 -7.53 -4.84 -8.09
C PHE A 114 -6.20 -4.25 -8.56
N ALA A 115 -6.20 -3.48 -9.65
CA ALA A 115 -4.98 -2.89 -10.19
C ALA A 115 -4.34 -1.91 -9.20
N LEU A 116 -5.13 -1.12 -8.48
CA LEU A 116 -4.60 -0.22 -7.45
C LEU A 116 -4.09 -0.98 -6.22
N HIS A 117 -4.79 -2.04 -5.81
CA HIS A 117 -4.34 -2.91 -4.74
C HIS A 117 -2.98 -3.54 -5.09
N HIS A 118 -2.87 -4.15 -6.26
CA HIS A 118 -1.62 -4.78 -6.69
C HIS A 118 -0.51 -3.77 -6.99
N ALA A 119 -0.83 -2.54 -7.42
CA ALA A 119 0.17 -1.48 -7.50
C ALA A 119 0.75 -1.13 -6.12
N TYR A 120 -0.05 -1.21 -5.06
CA TYR A 120 0.45 -1.02 -3.69
C TYR A 120 1.24 -2.24 -3.18
N ILE A 121 0.83 -3.46 -3.53
CA ILE A 121 1.63 -4.68 -3.25
C ILE A 121 2.99 -4.60 -3.96
N ASP A 122 3.02 -4.17 -5.21
CA ASP A 122 4.28 -3.97 -5.96
C ASP A 122 5.16 -2.87 -5.36
N LYS A 123 4.55 -1.81 -4.82
CA LYS A 123 5.28 -0.81 -4.02
C LYS A 123 5.95 -1.43 -2.78
N ILE A 124 5.27 -2.32 -2.06
CA ILE A 124 5.84 -3.00 -0.88
C ILE A 124 7.00 -3.91 -1.33
N TYR A 125 6.85 -4.56 -2.48
CA TYR A 125 7.92 -5.35 -3.09
C TYR A 125 9.12 -4.49 -3.47
N ALA A 126 8.91 -3.31 -4.05
CA ALA A 126 9.97 -2.33 -4.31
C ALA A 126 10.75 -1.96 -3.03
N ALA A 127 10.03 -1.72 -1.93
CA ALA A 127 10.64 -1.41 -0.64
C ALA A 127 11.48 -2.59 -0.10
N TRP A 128 10.97 -3.82 -0.24
CA TRP A 128 11.71 -5.02 0.14
C TRP A 128 12.97 -5.22 -0.72
N GLN A 129 12.88 -5.04 -2.04
CA GLN A 129 14.02 -5.13 -2.96
C GLN A 129 15.09 -4.08 -2.64
N LYS A 130 14.70 -2.89 -2.21
CA LYS A 130 15.64 -1.86 -1.77
C LYS A 130 16.42 -2.28 -0.51
N SER A 131 15.78 -3.01 0.41
CA SER A 131 16.40 -3.47 1.65
C SER A 131 17.28 -4.71 1.48
N TYR A 132 16.86 -5.67 0.64
CA TYR A 132 17.50 -7.00 0.56
C TYR A 132 18.09 -7.32 -0.82
N GLY A 133 17.84 -6.47 -1.81
CA GLY A 133 18.36 -6.57 -3.17
C GLY A 133 17.61 -7.55 -4.06
N ALA A 134 17.64 -7.31 -5.37
CA ALA A 134 17.16 -8.24 -6.39
C ALA A 134 18.20 -9.36 -6.69
N LYS A 135 18.83 -9.96 -5.67
CA LYS A 135 19.95 -10.92 -5.86
C LYS A 135 19.44 -12.36 -5.94
N ASP A 136 20.05 -13.20 -6.78
CA ASP A 136 19.76 -14.65 -6.92
C ASP A 136 19.57 -15.38 -5.57
N SER A 137 20.36 -15.03 -4.56
CA SER A 137 20.29 -15.61 -3.21
C SER A 137 18.99 -15.30 -2.48
N ALA A 138 18.41 -14.12 -2.71
CA ALA A 138 17.15 -13.73 -2.11
C ALA A 138 16.03 -14.59 -2.69
N TYR A 139 16.02 -14.82 -4.01
CA TYR A 139 14.99 -15.54 -4.76
C TYR A 139 15.11 -17.06 -4.78
N GLN A 140 16.14 -17.62 -4.14
CA GLN A 140 16.39 -19.06 -4.08
C GLN A 140 16.39 -19.75 -5.48
N GLY A 141 16.78 -19.02 -6.53
CA GLY A 141 16.84 -19.52 -7.90
C GLY A 141 15.53 -19.51 -8.70
N ILE A 142 14.40 -19.04 -8.15
CA ILE A 142 13.12 -18.96 -8.88
C ILE A 142 13.20 -18.02 -10.11
N GLN A 143 14.13 -17.08 -10.11
CA GLN A 143 14.37 -16.15 -11.22
C GLN A 143 14.70 -16.85 -12.54
N LYS A 144 15.16 -18.12 -12.48
CA LYS A 144 15.50 -18.96 -13.64
C LYS A 144 14.27 -19.60 -14.29
N SER A 145 13.13 -19.59 -13.61
CA SER A 145 11.87 -20.10 -14.15
C SER A 145 11.24 -19.08 -15.09
N ASN A 146 10.45 -19.55 -16.06
CA ASN A 146 9.65 -18.67 -16.90
C ASN A 146 8.32 -18.34 -16.22
N LEU A 147 7.88 -17.09 -16.38
CA LEU A 147 6.52 -16.69 -16.04
C LEU A 147 5.51 -17.47 -16.89
N PRO A 148 4.50 -18.10 -16.27
CA PRO A 148 3.38 -18.69 -17.00
C PRO A 148 2.72 -17.66 -17.92
N VAL A 149 2.15 -18.13 -19.04
CA VAL A 149 1.50 -17.32 -20.10
C VAL A 149 2.48 -16.47 -20.93
N TYR A 150 3.37 -15.71 -20.30
CA TYR A 150 4.28 -14.80 -21.00
C TYR A 150 5.52 -15.48 -21.56
N ASN A 151 5.91 -16.63 -20.98
CA ASN A 151 7.09 -17.41 -21.38
C ASN A 151 8.40 -16.57 -21.42
N VAL A 152 8.54 -15.65 -20.47
CA VAL A 152 9.76 -14.87 -20.23
C VAL A 152 10.36 -15.27 -18.89
N PRO A 153 11.69 -15.27 -18.73
CA PRO A 153 12.30 -15.60 -17.45
C PRO A 153 11.91 -14.57 -16.39
N VAL A 154 11.67 -15.02 -15.16
CA VAL A 154 11.34 -14.14 -14.01
C VAL A 154 12.41 -13.06 -13.82
N SER A 155 13.69 -13.41 -14.04
CA SER A 155 14.81 -12.47 -14.01
C SER A 155 14.71 -11.28 -14.98
N SER A 156 13.83 -11.34 -15.98
CA SER A 156 13.62 -10.22 -16.90
C SER A 156 12.71 -9.12 -16.35
N VAL A 157 11.87 -9.45 -15.37
CA VAL A 157 10.82 -8.53 -14.86
C VAL A 157 10.87 -8.33 -13.34
N ASP A 158 11.67 -9.11 -12.63
CA ASP A 158 11.72 -9.05 -11.18
C ASP A 158 12.42 -7.78 -10.66
N SER A 159 13.48 -7.31 -11.32
CA SER A 159 14.19 -6.08 -10.94
C SER A 159 13.40 -4.84 -11.37
N LEU A 160 12.72 -4.21 -10.41
CA LEU A 160 11.96 -2.97 -10.65
C LEU A 160 12.86 -1.83 -11.13
N GLU A 161 14.06 -1.70 -10.55
CA GLU A 161 15.04 -0.70 -10.96
C GLU A 161 15.52 -0.90 -12.41
N ALA A 162 15.84 -2.16 -12.79
CA ALA A 162 16.25 -2.46 -14.16
C ALA A 162 15.12 -2.24 -15.17
N ASN A 163 13.86 -2.38 -14.74
CA ASN A 163 12.67 -2.09 -15.53
C ASN A 163 12.24 -0.61 -15.46
N CYS A 164 13.07 0.27 -14.89
CA CYS A 164 12.81 1.70 -14.74
C CYS A 164 11.54 2.04 -13.95
N ILE A 165 11.13 1.17 -13.03
CA ILE A 165 9.98 1.37 -12.16
C ILE A 165 10.46 1.95 -10.84
N GLN A 166 9.90 3.10 -10.45
CA GLN A 166 10.19 3.74 -9.18
C GLN A 166 8.90 4.15 -8.49
N TYR A 167 8.77 3.76 -7.22
CA TYR A 167 7.70 4.21 -6.36
C TYR A 167 8.17 5.37 -5.50
N LEU A 168 7.34 6.40 -5.44
CA LEU A 168 7.58 7.53 -4.58
C LEU A 168 7.05 7.28 -3.16
N GLU A 169 7.77 7.79 -2.17
CA GLU A 169 7.27 7.80 -0.80
C GLU A 169 6.01 8.67 -0.68
N PRO A 170 5.10 8.34 0.25
CA PRO A 170 3.95 9.20 0.52
C PRO A 170 4.40 10.64 0.78
N GLY A 171 3.81 11.59 0.04
CA GLY A 171 4.14 13.01 0.16
C GLY A 171 5.30 13.51 -0.72
N ALA A 172 5.95 12.66 -1.52
CA ALA A 172 7.01 13.12 -2.43
C ALA A 172 6.50 14.07 -3.53
N LEU A 173 5.27 13.85 -4.03
CA LEU A 173 4.63 14.74 -5.02
C LEU A 173 3.87 15.91 -4.39
N ASN A 174 3.45 15.75 -3.14
CA ASN A 174 2.71 16.74 -2.35
C ASN A 174 3.25 16.69 -0.91
N PRO A 175 4.30 17.47 -0.57
CA PRO A 175 4.89 17.45 0.76
C PRO A 175 3.80 17.68 1.80
N ILE A 176 3.71 16.76 2.77
CA ILE A 176 2.83 16.95 3.93
C ILE A 176 3.29 18.27 4.58
N PRO A 177 2.40 19.26 4.78
CA PRO A 177 2.78 20.47 5.49
C PRO A 177 3.42 20.06 6.82
N ALA A 178 4.67 20.46 7.04
CA ALA A 178 5.34 20.14 8.29
C ALA A 178 4.46 20.63 9.43
N THR A 179 3.89 19.71 10.21
CA THR A 179 3.26 20.06 11.47
C THR A 179 4.35 20.71 12.28
N SER A 180 4.25 22.02 12.51
CA SER A 180 5.19 22.77 13.32
C SER A 180 5.21 22.14 14.71
N THR A 181 6.18 21.26 14.96
CA THR A 181 6.49 20.82 16.31
C THR A 181 7.02 22.07 17.01
N THR A 182 6.15 22.76 17.73
CA THR A 182 6.55 23.79 18.68
C THR A 182 7.37 23.09 19.76
N THR A 183 8.67 22.97 19.53
CA THR A 183 9.61 22.64 20.59
C THR A 183 9.62 23.85 21.51
N THR A 184 8.84 23.78 22.59
CA THR A 184 8.97 24.72 23.70
C THR A 184 10.37 24.53 24.27
N ALA A 185 11.32 25.34 23.79
CA ALA A 185 12.63 25.45 24.39
C ALA A 185 12.46 26.11 25.76
N THR A 186 12.54 25.32 26.82
CA THR A 186 12.68 25.84 28.19
C THR A 186 14.02 26.55 28.27
N ALA A 187 14.01 27.88 28.20
CA ALA A 187 15.19 28.70 28.39
C ALA A 187 15.61 28.65 29.87
N THR A 188 16.69 27.91 30.16
CA THR A 188 17.39 28.02 31.44
C THR A 188 18.13 29.35 31.48
N THR A 189 17.66 30.27 32.32
CA THR A 189 18.32 31.57 32.54
C THR A 189 19.61 31.39 33.35
N SER A 190 20.76 31.67 32.76
CA SER A 190 21.97 32.01 33.50
C SER A 190 22.26 33.52 33.37
N LYS A 191 22.48 34.14 34.52
CA LYS A 191 22.78 35.57 34.72
C LYS A 191 24.14 35.90 34.08
N GLY A 192 24.21 36.95 33.24
CA GLY A 192 25.52 37.48 32.84
C GLY A 192 25.52 38.57 31.76
N SER A 193 25.57 39.83 32.23
CA SER A 193 26.15 41.03 31.59
C SER A 193 25.49 41.71 30.40
N ASN A 194 25.12 42.97 30.63
CA ASN A 194 24.68 43.99 29.68
C ASN A 194 25.76 44.31 28.64
N SER A 195 25.41 44.25 27.36
CA SER A 195 26.12 44.95 26.29
C SER A 195 25.15 45.30 25.17
N THR A 196 24.80 46.58 25.09
CA THR A 196 24.03 47.21 24.01
C THR A 196 24.79 47.06 22.69
N ALA A 197 24.19 46.43 21.67
CA ALA A 197 24.70 46.48 20.29
C ALA A 197 23.55 46.49 19.28
N THR A 198 23.33 47.71 18.77
CA THR A 198 22.74 48.20 17.53
C THR A 198 22.34 47.18 16.44
N THR A 199 21.09 47.33 15.99
CA THR A 199 20.46 46.75 14.80
C THR A 199 21.14 47.18 13.49
N ALA A 200 21.42 46.23 12.59
CA ALA A 200 21.47 46.46 11.14
C ALA A 200 21.28 45.17 10.29
N ILE A 201 20.16 45.13 9.55
CA ILE A 201 19.93 44.77 8.12
C ILE A 201 20.57 43.45 7.61
N THR A 202 19.82 42.52 6.98
CA THR A 202 19.65 42.46 5.50
C THR A 202 18.57 41.46 5.06
N THR A 203 17.64 41.92 4.23
CA THR A 203 16.71 41.10 3.44
C THR A 203 17.40 40.50 2.21
N GLY A 204 17.58 39.17 2.19
CA GLY A 204 18.05 38.41 1.03
C GLY A 204 16.87 37.84 0.24
N LYS A 205 16.66 38.33 -0.98
CA LYS A 205 15.69 37.83 -1.96
C LYS A 205 16.33 36.66 -2.72
N ALA A 206 15.83 35.43 -2.53
CA ALA A 206 16.29 34.26 -3.28
C ALA A 206 15.58 34.20 -4.64
N THR A 207 16.34 34.30 -5.73
CA THR A 207 15.90 34.06 -7.11
C THR A 207 16.05 32.58 -7.46
N VAL A 208 14.97 31.97 -7.93
CA VAL A 208 14.94 30.60 -8.46
C VAL A 208 15.41 30.62 -9.91
N ALA A 209 16.44 29.83 -10.24
CA ALA A 209 16.83 29.53 -11.60
C ALA A 209 16.24 28.16 -11.99
N VAL A 210 15.41 28.17 -13.04
CA VAL A 210 14.90 26.98 -13.72
C VAL A 210 15.82 26.72 -14.91
N SER A 211 16.36 25.51 -15.02
CA SER A 211 17.08 25.07 -16.22
C SER A 211 16.53 23.75 -16.74
N SER A 212 16.05 23.79 -17.98
CA SER A 212 15.88 22.71 -18.95
C SER A 212 15.96 23.37 -20.33
N PRO A 213 16.35 22.68 -21.41
CA PRO A 213 16.49 21.24 -21.60
C PRO A 213 17.94 20.72 -21.57
#